data_AF-A0A7S1J3J3-F1
#
_entry.id   AF-A0A7S1J3J3-F1
#
_cell.length_a   1.000
_cell.length_b   1.000
_cell.length_c   1.000
_cell.angle_alpha   90.00
_cell.angle_beta   90.00
_cell.angle_gamma   90.00
#
_symmetry.space_group_name_H-M   'P 1'
#
loop_
_entity.id
_entity.type
_entity.pdbx_description
1 polymer ?
#
loop_
_entity_poly.entity_id
_entity_poly.type
_entity_poly.pdbx_seq_one_letter_code
_entity_poly.pdbx_strand_id
1 'polypeptide(L)'
;VKVLMTCTPHYIRCIKSNDTRTPLGFRDDRVLHQVKYLGLLENVKVRRAGFAYRQFFDKFLQRYKYLSAQTFPRPFQGSDRDACRAIVEAVPELQGGQCSQLGVHKIFLRYPENLFRLEELREASFGRMASTIQSAWRRYAGRRAYVKVRRLVAKQFTAAGKERRRE
;
A
#
# COMPACT_ATOMS: atom_id res chain seq x y z
N VAL A 1 -14.93 -5.54 -39.71
CA VAL A 1 -14.26 -6.39 -38.68
C VAL A 1 -12.84 -6.79 -39.08
N LYS A 2 -12.56 -7.19 -40.33
CA LYS A 2 -11.19 -7.59 -40.78
C LYS A 2 -10.07 -6.60 -40.42
N VAL A 3 -10.27 -5.30 -40.67
CA VAL A 3 -9.28 -4.23 -40.36
C VAL A 3 -9.07 -4.02 -38.86
N LEU A 4 -10.09 -4.29 -38.03
CA LEU A 4 -9.96 -4.14 -36.57
C LEU A 4 -9.15 -5.29 -35.95
N MET A 5 -9.18 -6.47 -36.59
CA MET A 5 -8.47 -7.67 -36.14
C MET A 5 -6.99 -7.68 -36.55
N THR A 6 -6.59 -6.83 -37.50
CA THR A 6 -5.18 -6.67 -37.91
C THR A 6 -4.39 -5.73 -36.99
N CYS A 7 -5.05 -5.03 -36.08
CA CYS A 7 -4.43 -4.07 -35.17
C CYS A 7 -4.64 -4.49 -33.70
N THR A 8 -3.87 -3.92 -32.77
CA THR A 8 -4.11 -4.07 -31.33
C THR A 8 -5.29 -3.21 -30.88
N PRO A 9 -6.45 -3.78 -30.52
CA PRO A 9 -7.65 -2.97 -30.25
C PRO A 9 -7.58 -2.34 -28.85
N HIS A 10 -7.89 -1.04 -28.79
CA HIS A 10 -8.12 -0.31 -27.55
C HIS A 10 -9.58 0.14 -27.49
N TYR A 11 -10.23 -0.09 -26.35
CA TYR A 11 -11.66 0.18 -26.19
C TYR A 11 -11.88 1.34 -25.22
N ILE A 12 -12.63 2.36 -25.67
CA ILE A 12 -13.09 3.48 -24.83
C ILE A 12 -14.61 3.36 -24.70
N ARG A 13 -15.13 3.41 -23.47
CA ARG A 13 -16.57 3.33 -23.16
C ARG A 13 -17.01 4.67 -22.57
N CYS A 14 -17.74 5.46 -23.35
CA CYS A 14 -18.24 6.76 -22.89
C CYS A 14 -19.55 6.58 -22.11
N ILE A 15 -19.68 7.26 -20.97
CA ILE A 15 -20.88 7.25 -20.13
C ILE A 15 -21.33 8.70 -19.91
N LYS A 16 -22.61 8.98 -20.18
CA LYS A 16 -23.23 10.28 -19.91
C LYS A 16 -23.77 10.29 -18.48
N SER A 17 -23.29 11.20 -17.63
CA SER A 17 -23.67 11.29 -16.21
C SER A 17 -25.09 11.82 -16.00
N ASN A 18 -25.53 12.80 -16.80
CA ASN A 18 -26.87 13.38 -16.76
C ASN A 18 -27.29 13.87 -18.15
N ASP A 19 -28.60 13.98 -18.39
CA ASP A 19 -29.13 14.44 -19.67
C ASP A 19 -29.17 15.96 -19.84
N THR A 20 -29.23 16.68 -18.71
CA THR A 20 -29.31 18.14 -18.60
C THR A 20 -27.99 18.85 -18.91
N ARG A 21 -26.90 18.10 -19.11
CA ARG A 21 -25.53 18.61 -19.34
C ARG A 21 -25.04 19.52 -18.22
N THR A 22 -25.56 19.34 -17.02
CA THR A 22 -25.15 20.11 -15.84
C THR A 22 -23.85 19.53 -15.28
N PRO A 23 -22.86 20.38 -14.94
CA PRO A 23 -21.66 19.89 -14.25
C PRO A 23 -22.06 19.29 -12.90
N LEU A 24 -21.35 18.24 -12.46
CA LEU A 24 -21.57 17.54 -11.18
C LEU A 24 -22.95 16.87 -11.01
N GLY A 25 -23.83 16.91 -12.03
CA GLY A 25 -25.09 16.15 -12.01
C GLY A 25 -24.84 14.66 -12.28
N PHE A 26 -25.43 13.79 -11.46
CA PHE A 26 -25.35 12.34 -11.64
C PHE A 26 -26.76 11.74 -11.57
N ARG A 27 -27.16 11.01 -12.61
CA ARG A 27 -28.44 10.31 -12.69
C ARG A 27 -28.20 8.79 -12.68
N ASP A 28 -28.40 8.19 -11.52
CA ASP A 28 -28.16 6.76 -11.27
C ASP A 28 -28.86 5.86 -12.29
N ASP A 29 -30.15 6.06 -12.53
CA ASP A 29 -30.93 5.24 -13.48
C ASP A 29 -30.35 5.27 -14.89
N ARG A 30 -29.92 6.46 -15.34
CA ARG A 30 -29.38 6.68 -16.67
C ARG A 30 -28.01 6.02 -16.81
N VAL A 31 -27.17 6.14 -15.80
CA VAL A 31 -25.84 5.51 -15.77
C VAL A 31 -25.96 3.99 -15.64
N LEU A 32 -26.87 3.49 -14.81
CA LEU A 32 -27.12 2.06 -14.63
C LEU A 32 -27.61 1.41 -15.92
N HIS A 33 -28.53 2.07 -16.64
CA HIS A 33 -28.95 1.62 -17.97
C HIS A 33 -27.74 1.53 -18.91
N GLN A 34 -26.85 2.52 -18.90
CA GLN A 34 -25.61 2.53 -19.69
C GLN A 34 -24.64 1.40 -19.35
N VAL A 35 -24.41 1.16 -18.07
CA VAL A 35 -23.55 0.06 -17.59
C VAL A 35 -24.08 -1.29 -18.07
N LYS A 36 -25.40 -1.49 -18.02
CA LYS A 36 -26.07 -2.73 -18.47
C LYS A 36 -25.98 -2.92 -19.98
N TYR A 37 -26.41 -1.95 -20.80
CA TYR A 37 -26.41 -2.15 -22.26
C TYR A 37 -24.99 -2.21 -22.85
N LEU A 38 -24.00 -1.53 -22.24
CA LEU A 38 -22.60 -1.63 -22.66
C LEU A 38 -21.95 -2.97 -22.25
N GLY A 39 -22.63 -3.78 -21.44
CA GLY A 39 -22.12 -5.05 -20.94
C GLY A 39 -20.90 -4.88 -20.05
N LEU A 40 -20.79 -3.78 -19.30
CA LEU A 40 -19.58 -3.49 -18.52
C LEU A 40 -19.40 -4.52 -17.40
N LEU A 41 -20.49 -5.00 -16.81
CA LEU A 41 -20.46 -6.02 -15.77
C LEU A 41 -19.93 -7.35 -16.32
N GLU A 42 -20.38 -7.76 -17.49
CA GLU A 42 -19.97 -8.98 -18.19
C GLU A 42 -18.49 -8.88 -18.55
N ASN A 43 -18.03 -7.73 -19.06
CA ASN A 43 -16.62 -7.48 -19.34
C ASN A 43 -15.76 -7.61 -18.07
N VAL A 44 -16.23 -7.09 -16.93
CA VAL A 44 -15.54 -7.23 -15.65
C VAL A 44 -15.55 -8.68 -15.16
N LYS A 45 -16.68 -9.40 -15.28
CA LYS A 45 -16.79 -10.82 -14.90
C LYS A 45 -15.84 -11.70 -15.68
N VAL A 46 -15.78 -11.55 -17.01
CA VAL A 46 -14.83 -12.29 -17.87
C VAL A 46 -13.38 -12.00 -17.47
N ARG A 47 -13.05 -10.73 -17.20
CA ARG A 47 -11.70 -10.36 -16.73
C ARG A 47 -11.37 -10.94 -15.36
N ARG A 48 -12.36 -11.01 -14.46
CA ARG A 48 -12.25 -11.56 -13.11
C ARG A 48 -12.14 -13.08 -13.08
N ALA A 49 -12.71 -13.79 -14.05
CA ALA A 49 -12.64 -15.26 -14.13
C ALA A 49 -11.19 -15.79 -14.25
N GLY A 50 -10.27 -14.96 -14.78
CA GLY A 50 -8.83 -15.21 -14.70
C GLY A 50 -8.23 -14.64 -13.42
N PHE A 51 -7.28 -13.72 -13.58
CA PHE A 51 -6.73 -12.95 -12.46
C PHE A 51 -7.54 -11.67 -12.24
N ALA A 52 -8.17 -11.52 -11.08
CA ALA A 52 -8.93 -10.32 -10.74
C ALA A 52 -8.04 -9.06 -10.70
N TYR A 53 -6.81 -9.19 -10.21
CA TYR A 53 -5.88 -8.07 -10.04
C TYR A 53 -4.58 -8.29 -10.80
N ARG A 54 -4.07 -7.22 -11.42
CA ARG A 54 -2.81 -7.22 -12.17
C ARG A 54 -2.12 -5.87 -11.99
N GLN A 55 -0.86 -5.88 -11.58
CA GLN A 55 -0.10 -4.64 -11.39
C GLN A 55 1.36 -4.85 -11.76
N PHE A 56 2.01 -3.81 -12.26
CA PHE A 56 3.45 -3.83 -12.48
C PHE A 56 4.22 -3.95 -11.16
N PHE A 57 5.39 -4.60 -11.21
CA PHE A 57 6.18 -4.88 -10.01
C PHE A 57 6.61 -3.61 -9.27
N ASP A 58 7.05 -2.58 -9.99
CA ASP A 58 7.41 -1.26 -9.45
C ASP A 58 6.31 -0.66 -8.55
N LYS A 59 5.08 -0.61 -9.07
CA LYS A 59 3.93 -0.04 -8.37
C LYS A 59 3.48 -0.93 -7.21
N PHE A 60 3.57 -2.24 -7.38
CA PHE A 60 3.25 -3.19 -6.31
C PHE A 60 4.24 -3.04 -5.14
N LEU A 61 5.54 -2.98 -5.43
CA LEU A 61 6.58 -2.79 -4.42
C LEU A 61 6.45 -1.46 -3.70
N GLN A 62 6.25 -0.37 -4.43
CA GLN A 62 6.11 0.95 -3.82
C GLN A 62 4.96 0.97 -2.79
N ARG A 63 3.89 0.21 -3.05
CA ARG A 63 2.71 0.14 -2.19
C ARG A 63 2.88 -0.84 -1.02
N TYR A 64 3.46 -2.02 -1.25
CA TYR A 64 3.44 -3.15 -0.31
C TYR A 64 4.79 -3.53 0.30
N LYS A 65 5.88 -2.80 0.02
CA LYS A 65 7.22 -3.07 0.60
C LYS A 65 7.25 -3.19 2.13
N TYR A 66 6.30 -2.58 2.83
CA TYR A 66 6.22 -2.60 4.29
C TYR A 66 5.80 -3.95 4.88
N LEU A 67 5.24 -4.84 4.06
CA LEU A 67 4.71 -6.12 4.51
C LEU A 67 5.80 -7.16 4.78
N SER A 68 6.96 -7.04 4.12
CA SER A 68 8.09 -7.95 4.29
C SER A 68 9.28 -7.24 4.92
N ALA A 69 9.88 -7.90 5.91
CA ALA A 69 11.10 -7.42 6.57
C ALA A 69 12.33 -7.43 5.63
N GLN A 70 12.26 -8.19 4.53
CA GLN A 70 13.32 -8.22 3.52
C GLN A 70 13.29 -6.98 2.61
N THR A 71 12.11 -6.42 2.35
CA THR A 71 11.92 -5.28 1.44
C THR A 71 11.86 -3.93 2.15
N PHE A 72 11.64 -3.92 3.46
CA PHE A 72 11.62 -2.72 4.30
C PHE A 72 12.20 -3.07 5.68
N PRO A 73 13.04 -2.23 6.30
CA PRO A 73 13.28 -0.80 6.04
C PRO A 73 14.39 -0.48 5.05
N ARG A 74 15.18 -1.47 4.63
CA ARG A 74 16.27 -1.28 3.67
C ARG A 74 15.78 -1.59 2.26
N PRO A 75 16.35 -0.96 1.22
CA PRO A 75 16.09 -1.36 -0.16
C PRO A 75 16.41 -2.84 -0.35
N PHE A 76 15.53 -3.54 -1.08
CA PHE A 76 15.75 -4.94 -1.42
C PHE A 76 16.98 -5.08 -2.34
N GLN A 77 17.82 -6.06 -2.07
CA GLN A 77 18.97 -6.38 -2.92
C GLN A 77 18.54 -7.43 -3.95
N GLY A 78 18.25 -6.98 -5.18
CA GLY A 78 17.87 -7.88 -6.27
C GLY A 78 16.91 -7.23 -7.27
N SER A 79 16.22 -8.06 -8.05
CA SER A 79 15.23 -7.59 -9.02
C SER A 79 13.89 -7.26 -8.35
N ASP A 80 13.12 -6.37 -8.96
CA ASP A 80 11.75 -6.05 -8.49
C ASP A 80 10.85 -7.29 -8.44
N ARG A 81 11.08 -8.27 -9.32
CA ARG A 81 10.37 -9.54 -9.33
C ARG A 81 10.65 -10.36 -8.08
N ASP A 82 11.92 -10.41 -7.65
CA ASP A 82 12.33 -11.14 -6.46
C ASP A 82 11.85 -10.44 -5.20
N ALA A 83 11.86 -9.10 -5.17
CA ALA A 83 11.26 -8.33 -4.10
C ALA A 83 9.75 -8.59 -3.98
N CYS A 84 9.02 -8.68 -5.11
CA CYS A 84 7.60 -9.03 -5.11
C CYS A 84 7.39 -10.46 -4.60
N ARG A 85 8.28 -11.40 -4.96
CA ARG A 85 8.26 -12.76 -4.43
C ARG A 85 8.42 -12.78 -2.91
N ALA A 86 9.38 -12.03 -2.37
CA ALA A 86 9.59 -11.93 -0.92
C ALA A 86 8.38 -11.35 -0.17
N ILE A 87 7.59 -10.48 -0.81
CA ILE A 87 6.33 -9.97 -0.23
C ILE A 87 5.24 -11.04 -0.27
N VAL A 88 5.11 -11.76 -1.38
CA VAL A 88 4.16 -12.88 -1.51
C VAL A 88 4.47 -13.98 -0.50
N GLU A 89 5.75 -14.30 -0.29
CA GLU A 89 6.21 -15.26 0.71
C GLU A 89 6.01 -14.75 2.15
N ALA A 90 6.03 -13.46 2.40
CA ALA A 90 5.76 -12.91 3.73
C ALA A 90 4.28 -12.95 4.13
N VAL A 91 3.36 -13.17 3.17
CA VAL A 91 1.91 -13.16 3.39
C VAL A 91 1.35 -14.56 3.16
N PRO A 92 1.05 -15.33 4.22
CA PRO A 92 0.59 -16.72 4.12
C PRO A 92 -0.63 -16.92 3.21
N GLU A 93 -1.54 -15.95 3.16
CA GLU A 93 -2.76 -16.02 2.35
C GLU A 93 -2.47 -15.96 0.84
N LEU A 94 -1.30 -15.42 0.46
CA LEU A 94 -0.80 -15.42 -0.91
C LEU A 94 0.07 -16.64 -1.22
N GLN A 95 0.47 -17.40 -0.20
CA GLN A 95 1.24 -18.63 -0.34
C GLN A 95 0.31 -19.73 -0.86
N GLY A 96 0.50 -20.06 -2.13
CA GLY A 96 -0.28 -21.06 -2.82
C GLY A 96 -0.32 -20.69 -4.30
N GLY A 97 0.26 -21.52 -5.16
CA GLY A 97 0.38 -21.23 -6.60
C GLY A 97 -0.95 -20.98 -7.32
N GLN A 98 -2.08 -21.20 -6.67
CA GLN A 98 -3.41 -20.88 -7.18
C GLN A 98 -3.89 -19.45 -6.86
N CYS A 99 -3.32 -18.80 -5.84
CA CYS A 99 -3.75 -17.48 -5.33
C CYS A 99 -3.03 -16.32 -6.00
N SER A 100 -1.73 -16.48 -6.24
CA SER A 100 -0.87 -15.45 -6.82
C SER A 100 0.09 -16.05 -7.85
N GLN A 101 0.39 -15.28 -8.90
CA GLN A 101 1.36 -15.65 -9.92
C GLN A 101 2.22 -14.44 -10.29
N LEU A 102 3.53 -14.65 -10.41
CA LEU A 102 4.48 -13.66 -10.90
C LEU A 102 4.67 -13.86 -12.41
N GLY A 103 4.27 -12.87 -13.20
CA GLY A 103 4.59 -12.83 -14.63
C GLY A 103 5.98 -12.29 -14.90
N VAL A 104 6.19 -11.77 -16.12
CA VAL A 104 7.48 -11.19 -16.54
C VAL A 104 7.71 -9.80 -15.94
N HIS A 105 6.68 -8.94 -15.94
CA HIS A 105 6.76 -7.56 -15.43
C HIS A 105 5.66 -7.21 -14.41
N LYS A 106 4.74 -8.14 -14.17
CA LYS A 106 3.51 -7.90 -13.42
C LYS A 106 3.23 -9.03 -12.43
N ILE A 107 2.65 -8.67 -11.29
CA ILE A 107 2.05 -9.60 -10.35
C ILE A 107 0.57 -9.77 -10.70
N PHE A 108 0.07 -10.99 -10.53
CA PHE A 108 -1.30 -11.38 -10.81
C PHE A 108 -1.91 -12.02 -9.55
N LEU A 109 -3.05 -11.51 -9.09
CA LEU A 109 -3.82 -12.11 -8.00
C LEU A 109 -5.14 -12.62 -8.53
N ARG A 110 -5.46 -13.88 -8.19
CA ARG A 110 -6.66 -14.55 -8.70
C ARG A 110 -7.91 -14.02 -8.03
N TYR A 111 -7.88 -13.95 -6.71
CA TYR A 111 -9.00 -13.63 -5.85
C TYR A 111 -8.91 -12.19 -5.36
N PRO A 112 -10.00 -11.38 -5.43
CA PRO A 112 -10.01 -10.03 -4.88
C PRO A 112 -9.86 -10.00 -3.36
N GLU A 113 -10.25 -11.06 -2.67
CA GLU A 113 -10.10 -11.25 -1.22
C GLU A 113 -8.63 -11.08 -0.80
N ASN A 114 -7.70 -11.62 -1.61
CA ASN A 114 -6.26 -11.49 -1.38
C ASN A 114 -5.77 -10.04 -1.47
N LEU A 115 -6.37 -9.24 -2.35
CA LEU A 115 -6.04 -7.82 -2.47
C LEU A 115 -6.55 -7.03 -1.27
N PHE A 116 -7.78 -7.29 -0.82
CA PHE A 116 -8.31 -6.66 0.40
C PHE A 116 -7.46 -7.01 1.61
N ARG A 117 -7.04 -8.28 1.72
CA ARG A 117 -6.15 -8.72 2.79
C ARG A 117 -4.79 -8.01 2.78
N LEU A 118 -4.20 -7.81 1.60
CA LEU A 118 -2.96 -7.03 1.46
C LEU A 118 -3.11 -5.59 1.96
N GLU A 119 -4.26 -4.94 1.69
CA GLU A 119 -4.53 -3.59 2.17
C GLU A 119 -4.73 -3.55 3.69
N GLU A 120 -5.43 -4.53 4.27
CA GLU A 120 -5.57 -4.65 5.73
C GLU A 120 -4.21 -4.78 6.44
N LEU A 121 -3.35 -5.68 5.94
CA LEU A 121 -2.01 -5.89 6.48
C LEU A 121 -1.12 -4.65 6.33
N ARG A 122 -1.33 -3.88 5.26
CA ARG A 122 -0.63 -2.62 5.01
C ARG A 122 -1.07 -1.56 6.02
N GLU A 123 -2.36 -1.42 6.25
CA GLU A 123 -2.93 -0.50 7.25
C GLU A 123 -2.40 -0.83 8.66
N ALA A 124 -2.39 -2.11 9.03
CA ALA A 124 -1.85 -2.57 10.31
C ALA A 124 -0.35 -2.26 10.47
N SER A 125 0.42 -2.36 9.38
CA SER A 125 1.85 -2.03 9.37
C SER A 125 2.10 -0.53 9.58
N PHE A 126 1.24 0.36 9.09
CA PHE A 126 1.32 1.80 9.39
C PHE A 126 1.14 2.10 10.87
N GLY A 127 0.20 1.42 11.55
CA GLY A 127 0.04 1.56 13.00
C GLY A 127 1.31 1.24 13.77
N ARG A 128 1.99 0.13 13.42
CA ARG A 128 3.28 -0.26 14.03
C ARG A 128 4.37 0.77 13.77
N MET A 129 4.53 1.23 12.52
CA MET A 129 5.54 2.23 12.16
C MET A 129 5.31 3.58 12.87
N ALA A 130 4.06 4.04 12.94
CA ALA A 130 3.70 5.25 13.67
C ALA A 130 4.09 5.13 15.15
N SER A 131 3.81 3.98 15.78
CA SER A 131 4.16 3.73 17.17
C SER A 131 5.68 3.75 17.42
N THR A 132 6.48 3.20 16.50
CA THR A 132 7.94 3.27 16.54
C THR A 132 8.45 4.72 16.47
N ILE A 133 7.90 5.53 15.55
CA ILE A 133 8.27 6.94 15.42
C ILE A 133 7.89 7.72 16.69
N GLN A 134 6.66 7.53 17.17
CA GLN A 134 6.15 8.20 18.36
C GLN A 134 6.96 7.84 19.61
N SER A 135 7.29 6.57 19.82
CA SER A 135 8.10 6.13 20.96
C SER A 135 9.53 6.68 20.90
N ALA A 136 10.15 6.71 19.72
CA ALA A 136 11.45 7.33 19.51
C ALA A 136 11.44 8.84 19.83
N TRP A 137 10.40 9.56 19.39
CA TRP A 137 10.23 10.98 19.70
C TRP A 137 10.03 11.24 21.19
N ARG A 138 9.11 10.49 21.84
CA ARG A 138 8.86 10.61 23.30
C ARG A 138 10.14 10.34 24.10
N ARG A 139 10.93 9.33 23.70
CA ARG A 139 12.24 9.02 24.30
C ARG A 139 13.23 10.18 24.12
N TYR A 140 13.32 10.76 22.92
CA TYR A 140 14.20 11.89 22.64
C TYR A 140 13.80 13.14 23.45
N ALA A 141 12.52 13.49 23.45
CA ALA A 141 11.98 14.62 24.20
C ALA A 141 12.23 14.47 25.71
N GLY A 142 11.93 13.29 26.27
CA GLY A 142 12.18 12.97 27.67
C GLY A 142 13.68 13.05 28.02
N ARG A 143 14.56 12.49 27.17
CA ARG A 143 16.02 12.56 27.38
C ARG A 143 16.53 14.00 27.35
N ARG A 144 16.02 14.85 26.45
CA ARG A 144 16.38 16.27 26.40
C ARG A 144 15.96 17.04 27.65
N ALA A 145 14.73 16.82 28.12
CA ALA A 145 14.25 17.42 29.36
C ALA A 145 15.10 16.99 30.56
N TYR A 146 15.39 15.69 30.68
CA TYR A 146 16.24 15.14 31.74
C TYR A 146 17.64 15.74 31.74
N VAL A 147 18.30 15.83 30.57
CA VAL A 147 19.64 16.42 30.47
C VAL A 147 19.64 17.90 30.89
N LYS A 148 18.58 18.66 30.57
CA LYS A 148 18.43 20.06 30.99
C LYS A 148 18.32 20.16 32.51
N VAL A 149 17.42 19.39 33.12
CA VAL A 149 17.25 19.35 34.59
C VAL A 149 18.54 18.92 35.27
N ARG A 150 19.19 17.85 34.78
CA ARG A 150 20.46 17.35 35.34
C ARG A 150 21.57 18.41 35.32
N ARG A 151 21.66 19.21 34.24
CA ARG A 151 22.63 20.31 34.14
C ARG A 151 22.33 21.44 35.14
N LEU A 152 21.06 21.82 35.29
CA LEU A 152 20.65 22.85 36.26
C LEU A 152 20.95 22.42 37.69
N VAL A 153 20.60 21.18 38.03
CA VAL A 153 20.88 20.59 39.34
C VAL A 153 22.40 20.54 39.59
N ALA A 154 23.21 20.09 38.62
CA ALA A 154 24.66 20.07 38.76
C ALA A 154 25.25 21.47 39.06
N LYS A 155 24.75 22.53 38.40
CA LYS A 155 25.16 23.92 38.69
C LYS A 155 24.82 24.36 40.12
N GLN A 156 23.66 23.95 40.64
CA GLN A 156 23.28 24.26 42.02
C GLN A 156 24.18 23.54 43.04
N PHE A 157 24.52 22.28 42.80
CA PHE A 157 25.44 21.52 43.67
C PHE A 157 26.83 22.15 43.71
N THR A 158 27.37 22.55 42.56
CA THR A 158 28.67 23.26 42.50
C THR A 158 28.62 24.62 43.19
N ALA A 159 27.53 25.38 43.04
CA ALA A 159 27.37 26.67 43.70
C ALA A 159 27.23 26.53 45.24
N ALA A 160 26.66 25.42 45.70
CA ALA A 160 26.52 25.12 47.13
C ALA A 160 27.78 24.47 47.76
N GLY A 161 28.87 24.29 46.99
CA GLY A 161 30.10 23.63 47.47
C GLY A 161 29.92 22.14 47.83
N LYS A 162 28.85 21.50 47.37
CA LYS A 162 28.52 20.10 47.70
C LYS A 162 28.89 19.18 46.55
N GLU A 163 29.89 18.32 46.75
CA GLU A 163 30.21 17.26 45.79
C GLU A 163 29.18 16.13 45.85
N ARG A 164 28.82 15.59 44.67
CA ARG A 164 28.03 14.36 44.60
C ARG A 164 28.91 13.20 45.07
N ARG A 165 28.54 12.55 46.17
CA ARG A 165 29.07 11.21 46.52
C ARG A 165 28.89 10.30 45.31
N ARG A 166 30.00 9.79 44.78
CA ARG A 166 29.99 8.71 43.78
C ARG A 166 29.75 7.41 44.55
N GLU A 167 28.64 6.75 44.27
CA GLU A 167 28.45 5.32 44.54
C GLU A 167 29.03 4.52 43.37
#